data_AF-K2RKR9-F1
#
_entry.id   AF-K2RKR9-F1
#
_cell.length_a   1.000
_cell.length_b   1.000
_cell.length_c   1.000
_cell.angle_alpha   90.00
_cell.angle_beta   90.00
_cell.angle_gamma   90.00
#
_symmetry.space_group_name_H-M   'P 1'
#
loop_
_entity.id
_entity.type
_entity.pdbx_description
1 polymer ?
#
loop_
_entity_poly.entity_id
_entity_poly.type
_entity_poly.pdbx_seq_one_letter_code
_entity_poly.pdbx_strand_id
1 'polypeptide(L)'
;MSNEVLIHSDMFGLTDGSSLTWPVFLQIAYPYSSRTYRTYSNYAQQCYTNDTNRANCNIFVKPRLQATVDRNAPCPFDHKICRSADQNILLDTGLLDTHADLGANIRPDQRFFYRKKVHCAPLKTEGFKKEYPATEQPGIGFGITNWTKPAHTKYYYGNGVLEEGNITYEYNTKIPDPSWKEKTGSSYYTLGTIYPWSEFMPINPLRRVDADGLLVFLSANDIYYSAEVDDPWYSAHRPYAYSDMRPEAGRDLPQNTSNLMYYRDEPASVLGCAMQEQLCNPRLPEKSRCTPLSGGLDRNQNAARIVRNREESLALAWQLELLLSSVSLADILQTLGDDSLTSVYSLFRGTQPRLPSNQWQLDVERWHSIMLASLQGQAVAIAEGPVEPGLRAEMQKPRNKRERELCR
;
A
#
# COMPACT_ATOMS: atom_id res chain seq x y z
N MET A 1 -30.58 10.33 6.96
CA MET A 1 -30.88 10.96 5.67
C MET A 1 -29.58 10.96 4.89
N SER A 2 -29.49 10.12 3.86
CA SER A 2 -28.34 10.03 2.96
C SER A 2 -28.34 11.28 2.09
N ASN A 3 -27.22 12.01 2.02
CA ASN A 3 -27.06 13.08 1.04
C ASN A 3 -26.80 12.42 -0.32
N GLU A 4 -27.84 11.88 -0.95
CA GLU A 4 -27.81 11.50 -2.36
C GLU A 4 -27.81 12.79 -3.18
N VAL A 5 -26.63 13.34 -3.43
CA VAL A 5 -26.46 14.41 -4.41
C VAL A 5 -26.13 13.74 -5.73
N LEU A 6 -27.09 13.75 -6.66
CA LEU A 6 -26.80 13.48 -8.06
C LEU A 6 -25.90 14.62 -8.56
N ILE A 7 -24.60 14.34 -8.69
CA ILE A 7 -23.64 15.31 -9.24
C ILE A 7 -23.91 15.41 -10.74
N HIS A 8 -24.68 16.44 -11.12
CA HIS A 8 -24.82 16.83 -12.52
C HIS A 8 -23.72 17.83 -12.88
N SER A 9 -22.74 17.39 -13.66
CA SER A 9 -21.60 18.20 -14.07
C SER A 9 -21.41 18.17 -15.57
N ASP A 10 -21.17 19.34 -16.18
CA ASP A 10 -20.73 19.47 -17.58
C ASP A 10 -19.30 18.95 -17.79
N MET A 11 -18.63 18.59 -16.68
CA MET A 11 -17.27 18.08 -16.60
C MET A 11 -17.21 16.58 -16.33
N PHE A 12 -18.32 15.86 -16.48
CA PHE A 12 -18.30 14.40 -16.42
C PHE A 12 -17.46 13.83 -17.57
N GLY A 13 -16.54 12.91 -17.27
CA GLY A 13 -15.74 12.25 -18.29
C GLY A 13 -14.58 11.44 -17.72
N LEU A 14 -13.98 10.61 -18.57
CA LEU A 14 -12.73 9.92 -18.27
C LEU A 14 -11.58 10.68 -18.92
N THR A 15 -10.48 10.83 -18.19
CA THR A 15 -9.23 11.36 -18.74
C THR A 15 -8.31 10.20 -19.07
N ASP A 16 -7.99 10.01 -20.35
CA ASP A 16 -7.06 8.97 -20.79
C ASP A 16 -5.66 9.49 -21.13
N GLY A 17 -5.49 10.82 -21.18
CA GLY A 17 -4.21 11.47 -21.49
C GLY A 17 -3.62 11.08 -22.84
N SER A 18 -4.43 10.48 -23.72
CA SER A 18 -3.96 9.80 -24.95
C SER A 18 -3.36 10.75 -25.98
N SER A 19 -3.65 12.05 -25.91
CA SER A 19 -3.07 13.05 -26.80
C SER A 19 -1.78 13.68 -26.25
N LEU A 20 -1.43 13.39 -24.99
CA LEU A 20 -0.22 13.90 -24.36
C LEU A 20 1.01 13.08 -24.77
N THR A 21 2.12 13.77 -25.05
CA THR A 21 3.43 13.11 -25.09
C THR A 21 3.82 12.60 -23.71
N TRP A 22 4.64 11.55 -23.64
CA TRP A 22 5.06 10.97 -22.36
C TRP A 22 5.67 11.99 -21.38
N PRO A 23 6.57 12.92 -21.79
CA PRO A 23 7.09 13.93 -20.88
C PRO A 23 6.02 14.89 -20.34
N VAL A 24 5.04 15.26 -21.17
CA VAL A 24 3.93 16.13 -20.76
C VAL A 24 2.98 15.40 -19.81
N PHE A 25 2.69 14.14 -20.09
CA PHE A 25 1.92 13.28 -19.18
C PHE A 25 2.58 13.21 -17.79
N LEU A 26 3.90 12.98 -17.73
CA LEU A 26 4.65 12.97 -16.46
C LEU A 26 4.55 14.30 -15.70
N GLN A 27 4.62 15.44 -16.40
CA GLN A 27 4.56 16.76 -15.77
C GLN A 27 3.17 17.10 -15.20
N ILE A 28 2.11 16.49 -15.72
CA ILE A 28 0.72 16.81 -15.36
C ILE A 28 0.12 15.71 -14.47
N ALA A 29 0.14 14.47 -14.92
CA ALA A 29 -0.54 13.35 -14.28
C ALA A 29 0.14 12.89 -12.98
N TYR A 30 1.49 12.91 -12.90
CA TYR A 30 2.18 12.42 -11.70
C TYR A 30 1.99 13.36 -10.50
N PRO A 31 2.13 14.70 -10.62
CA PRO A 31 1.79 15.60 -9.52
C PRO A 31 0.33 15.51 -9.10
N TYR A 32 -0.59 15.39 -10.06
CA TYR A 32 -2.02 15.20 -9.77
C TYR A 32 -2.28 13.90 -8.99
N SER A 33 -1.70 12.78 -9.43
CA SER A 33 -1.85 11.47 -8.78
C SER A 33 -1.25 11.48 -7.38
N SER A 34 -0.04 12.02 -7.22
CA SER A 34 0.62 12.14 -5.91
C SER A 34 -0.20 12.98 -4.92
N ARG A 35 -0.75 14.11 -5.36
CA ARG A 35 -1.66 14.93 -4.52
C ARG A 35 -2.93 14.16 -4.16
N THR A 36 -3.52 13.45 -5.13
CA THR A 36 -4.72 12.64 -4.93
C THR A 36 -4.50 11.54 -3.89
N TYR A 37 -3.35 10.86 -3.94
CA TYR A 37 -3.01 9.80 -2.99
C TYR A 37 -2.84 10.37 -1.57
N ARG A 38 -2.20 11.53 -1.43
CA ARG A 38 -2.09 12.25 -0.14
C ARG A 38 -3.46 12.70 0.38
N THR A 39 -4.34 13.17 -0.49
CA THR A 39 -5.72 13.53 -0.12
C THR A 39 -6.48 12.33 0.45
N TYR A 40 -6.43 11.17 -0.22
CA TYR A 40 -7.08 9.96 0.30
C TYR A 40 -6.42 9.41 1.55
N SER A 41 -5.09 9.55 1.68
CA SER A 41 -4.38 9.24 2.93
C SER A 41 -4.85 10.09 4.10
N ASN A 42 -4.98 11.40 3.89
CA ASN A 42 -5.49 12.32 4.92
C ASN A 42 -6.94 12.02 5.29
N TYR A 43 -7.78 11.73 4.28
CA TYR A 43 -9.17 11.35 4.53
C TYR A 43 -9.26 10.04 5.32
N ALA A 44 -8.50 9.02 4.94
CA ALA A 44 -8.44 7.75 5.67
C ALA A 44 -7.99 7.97 7.12
N GLN A 45 -6.93 8.76 7.33
CA GLN A 45 -6.46 9.10 8.68
C GLN A 45 -7.52 9.80 9.53
N GLN A 46 -8.36 10.66 8.95
CA GLN A 46 -9.37 11.43 9.68
C GLN A 46 -10.69 10.65 9.88
N CYS A 47 -11.11 9.88 8.87
CA CYS A 47 -12.48 9.38 8.74
C CYS A 47 -12.62 7.87 8.85
N TYR A 48 -11.53 7.11 8.66
CA TYR A 48 -11.49 5.66 8.87
C TYR A 48 -11.01 5.30 10.28
N THR A 49 -11.41 6.11 11.27
CA THR A 49 -11.12 5.88 12.69
C THR A 49 -12.39 5.47 13.44
N ASN A 50 -12.23 5.02 14.68
CA ASN A 50 -13.35 4.76 15.59
C ASN A 50 -13.82 6.01 16.34
N ASP A 51 -13.23 7.17 16.07
CA ASP A 51 -13.59 8.41 16.74
C ASP A 51 -14.98 8.90 16.32
N THR A 52 -15.65 9.54 17.28
CA THR A 52 -16.99 10.12 17.10
C THR A 52 -16.94 11.49 16.43
N ASN A 53 -15.81 12.18 16.46
CA ASN A 53 -15.65 13.49 15.85
C ASN A 53 -15.39 13.37 14.34
N ARG A 54 -16.48 13.35 13.58
CA ARG A 54 -16.48 13.15 12.12
C ARG A 54 -16.68 14.45 11.34
N ALA A 55 -16.31 15.58 11.91
CA ALA A 55 -16.30 16.84 11.19
C ALA A 55 -15.48 16.67 9.91
N ASN A 56 -16.07 16.98 8.74
CA ASN A 56 -15.49 16.82 7.40
C ASN A 56 -15.47 15.41 6.78
N CYS A 57 -16.04 14.39 7.43
CA CYS A 57 -16.16 13.04 6.86
C CYS A 57 -17.41 12.83 5.99
N ASN A 58 -18.11 13.90 5.61
CA ASN A 58 -19.38 13.86 4.88
C ASN A 58 -19.24 14.20 3.39
N ILE A 59 -18.03 14.13 2.82
CA ILE A 59 -17.79 14.38 1.40
C ILE A 59 -18.20 13.21 0.49
N PHE A 60 -18.31 12.00 1.05
CA PHE A 60 -18.76 10.80 0.33
C PHE A 60 -20.12 10.34 0.85
N VAL A 61 -20.83 9.52 0.05
CA VAL A 61 -22.14 8.94 0.43
C VAL A 61 -22.11 8.24 1.78
N LYS A 62 -21.00 7.54 2.06
CA LYS A 62 -20.71 6.96 3.37
C LYS A 62 -19.42 7.58 3.92
N PRO A 63 -19.36 7.95 5.22
CA PRO A 63 -18.12 8.49 5.80
C PRO A 63 -16.94 7.52 5.77
N ARG A 64 -17.23 6.21 5.77
CA ARG A 64 -16.25 5.15 5.57
C ARG A 64 -16.95 3.92 5.00
N LEU A 65 -16.27 3.19 4.14
CA LEU A 65 -16.68 1.85 3.74
C LEU A 65 -16.36 0.87 4.87
N GLN A 66 -17.25 -0.10 5.09
CA GLN A 66 -17.01 -1.14 6.08
C GLN A 66 -16.20 -2.27 5.43
N ALA A 67 -15.27 -2.84 6.19
CA ALA A 67 -14.56 -4.05 5.83
C ALA A 67 -14.48 -4.95 7.06
N THR A 68 -14.50 -6.26 6.84
CA THR A 68 -14.18 -7.25 7.86
C THR A 68 -12.67 -7.31 8.02
N VAL A 69 -12.21 -7.29 9.27
CA VAL A 69 -10.80 -7.38 9.63
C VAL A 69 -10.61 -8.64 10.47
N ASP A 70 -9.92 -9.63 9.91
CA ASP A 70 -9.47 -10.82 10.63
C ASP A 70 -7.96 -10.74 10.86
N ARG A 71 -7.56 -10.49 12.11
CA ARG A 71 -6.15 -10.40 12.54
C ARG A 71 -5.55 -11.74 12.97
N ASN A 72 -6.33 -12.82 12.88
CA ASN A 72 -5.92 -14.18 13.20
C ASN A 72 -6.00 -15.08 11.96
N ALA A 73 -5.85 -14.50 10.78
CA ALA A 73 -5.95 -15.22 9.51
C ALA A 73 -4.78 -16.23 9.35
N PRO A 74 -5.00 -17.34 8.64
CA PRO A 74 -3.94 -18.27 8.29
C PRO A 74 -2.94 -17.65 7.30
N CYS A 75 -1.77 -18.26 7.08
CA CYS A 75 -0.84 -17.79 6.06
C CYS A 75 -1.50 -17.73 4.65
N PRO A 76 -1.40 -16.61 3.91
CA PRO A 76 -1.90 -16.49 2.53
C PRO A 76 -1.08 -17.27 1.50
N PHE A 77 0.07 -17.81 1.89
CA PHE A 77 0.99 -18.52 1.02
C PHE A 77 1.22 -19.94 1.54
N ASP A 78 2.26 -20.62 1.06
CA ASP A 78 2.68 -21.86 1.70
C ASP A 78 3.09 -21.59 3.16
N HIS A 79 2.57 -22.38 4.10
CA HIS A 79 2.87 -22.25 5.55
C HIS A 79 4.36 -22.16 5.89
N LYS A 80 5.25 -22.68 5.04
CA LYS A 80 6.70 -22.64 5.26
C LYS A 80 7.30 -21.24 5.12
N ILE A 81 6.70 -20.36 4.30
CA ILE A 81 7.27 -19.03 3.98
C ILE A 81 6.82 -17.92 4.94
N CYS A 82 5.64 -18.03 5.52
CA CYS A 82 5.18 -17.09 6.54
C CYS A 82 5.94 -17.29 7.86
N ARG A 83 6.14 -16.20 8.63
CA ARG A 83 6.71 -16.27 9.98
C ARG A 83 5.79 -16.99 10.96
N SER A 84 4.48 -16.78 10.83
CA SER A 84 3.45 -17.47 11.62
C SER A 84 2.47 -18.22 10.73
N ALA A 85 1.96 -19.34 11.23
CA ALA A 85 0.89 -20.11 10.58
C ALA A 85 -0.47 -19.41 10.69
N ASP A 86 -0.68 -18.66 11.78
CA ASP A 86 -1.84 -17.85 12.11
C ASP A 86 -1.42 -16.41 12.45
N GLN A 87 -2.31 -15.60 13.03
CA GLN A 87 -2.02 -14.20 13.38
C GLN A 87 -1.62 -13.32 12.18
N ASN A 88 -1.99 -13.74 10.96
CA ASN A 88 -1.88 -12.92 9.76
C ASN A 88 -3.14 -12.05 9.61
N ILE A 89 -3.17 -11.18 8.60
CA ILE A 89 -4.30 -10.27 8.42
C ILE A 89 -5.04 -10.51 7.10
N LEU A 90 -6.35 -10.70 7.19
CA LEU A 90 -7.27 -10.72 6.06
C LEU A 90 -8.27 -9.57 6.19
N LEU A 91 -8.27 -8.70 5.19
CA LEU A 91 -9.20 -7.59 5.04
C LEU A 91 -10.14 -7.88 3.89
N ASP A 92 -11.45 -7.80 4.13
CA ASP A 92 -12.48 -8.14 3.13
C ASP A 92 -13.59 -7.10 3.15
N THR A 93 -13.80 -6.42 2.01
CA THR A 93 -14.85 -5.41 1.87
C THR A 93 -16.27 -5.99 1.91
N GLY A 94 -16.42 -7.30 1.71
CA GLY A 94 -17.70 -7.87 1.31
C GLY A 94 -18.13 -7.32 -0.05
N LEU A 95 -19.43 -7.42 -0.35
CA LEU A 95 -20.00 -6.89 -1.60
C LEU A 95 -20.37 -5.42 -1.43
N LEU A 96 -19.59 -4.54 -2.05
CA LEU A 96 -19.84 -3.10 -2.15
C LEU A 96 -20.74 -2.81 -3.36
N ASP A 97 -21.81 -2.05 -3.17
CA ASP A 97 -22.66 -1.51 -4.23
C ASP A 97 -22.03 -0.25 -4.82
N THR A 98 -21.72 -0.30 -6.12
CA THR A 98 -21.12 0.84 -6.83
C THR A 98 -21.92 2.13 -6.71
N HIS A 99 -23.23 2.04 -6.52
CA HIS A 99 -24.08 3.20 -6.28
C HIS A 99 -24.21 3.52 -4.79
N ALA A 100 -24.71 2.58 -3.98
CA ALA A 100 -25.07 2.87 -2.60
C ALA A 100 -23.87 3.03 -1.65
N ASP A 101 -22.73 2.43 -1.97
CA ASP A 101 -21.48 2.54 -1.20
C ASP A 101 -20.53 3.60 -1.77
N LEU A 102 -20.34 3.60 -3.10
CA LEU A 102 -19.36 4.49 -3.73
C LEU A 102 -19.96 5.81 -4.23
N GLY A 103 -21.27 5.88 -4.45
CA GLY A 103 -21.96 7.07 -4.96
C GLY A 103 -21.96 7.21 -6.47
N ALA A 104 -21.60 6.16 -7.22
CA ALA A 104 -21.67 6.22 -8.69
C ALA A 104 -23.12 6.23 -9.16
N ASN A 105 -23.45 7.14 -10.08
CA ASN A 105 -24.81 7.32 -10.56
C ASN A 105 -25.23 6.24 -11.57
N ILE A 106 -25.61 5.07 -11.06
CA ILE A 106 -25.95 3.89 -11.86
C ILE A 106 -27.39 3.46 -11.58
N ARG A 107 -28.15 3.26 -12.67
CA ARG A 107 -29.52 2.76 -12.60
C ARG A 107 -29.59 1.38 -11.93
N PRO A 108 -30.64 1.07 -11.14
CA PRO A 108 -30.76 -0.20 -10.42
C PRO A 108 -30.58 -1.46 -11.28
N ASP A 109 -31.04 -1.44 -12.53
CA ASP A 109 -30.94 -2.54 -13.49
C ASP A 109 -29.53 -2.75 -14.07
N GLN A 110 -28.59 -1.84 -13.77
CA GLN A 110 -27.23 -1.81 -14.31
C GLN A 110 -26.13 -1.86 -13.23
N ARG A 111 -26.51 -1.95 -11.95
CA ARG A 111 -25.57 -2.02 -10.81
C ARG A 111 -24.86 -3.35 -10.73
N PHE A 112 -23.58 -3.32 -10.37
CA PHE A 112 -22.80 -4.48 -9.99
C PHE A 112 -22.27 -4.30 -8.58
N PHE A 113 -21.89 -5.41 -7.96
CA PHE A 113 -21.16 -5.37 -6.71
C PHE A 113 -19.69 -5.64 -6.94
N TYR A 114 -18.86 -5.00 -6.13
CA TYR A 114 -17.42 -5.16 -6.12
C TYR A 114 -16.96 -5.69 -4.75
N ARG A 115 -16.01 -6.61 -4.74
CA ARG A 115 -15.36 -7.09 -3.53
C ARG A 115 -13.86 -7.09 -3.72
N LYS A 116 -13.13 -6.61 -2.71
CA LYS A 116 -11.67 -6.68 -2.61
C LYS A 116 -11.27 -7.40 -1.34
N LYS A 117 -10.32 -8.31 -1.47
CA LYS A 117 -9.62 -8.98 -0.37
C LYS A 117 -8.15 -8.61 -0.39
N VAL A 118 -7.60 -8.30 0.78
CA VAL A 118 -6.17 -8.09 0.99
C VAL A 118 -5.73 -9.02 2.11
N HIS A 119 -4.87 -9.97 1.80
CA HIS A 119 -4.39 -10.97 2.74
C HIS A 119 -2.87 -10.89 2.86
N CYS A 120 -2.36 -10.44 4.00
CA CYS A 120 -0.94 -10.17 4.20
C CYS A 120 -0.34 -10.97 5.37
N ALA A 121 0.93 -11.32 5.24
CA ALA A 121 1.69 -12.04 6.25
C ALA A 121 3.17 -11.63 6.25
N PRO A 122 3.80 -11.44 7.43
CA PRO A 122 5.25 -11.33 7.54
C PRO A 122 5.93 -12.63 7.07
N LEU A 123 7.00 -12.50 6.29
CA LEU A 123 7.71 -13.61 5.68
C LEU A 123 9.04 -13.91 6.39
N LYS A 124 9.46 -15.17 6.34
CA LYS A 124 10.78 -15.59 6.83
C LYS A 124 11.86 -15.09 5.89
N THR A 125 12.87 -14.43 6.46
CA THR A 125 14.08 -13.97 5.78
C THR A 125 15.17 -15.03 5.80
N GLU A 126 15.21 -15.87 6.83
CA GLU A 126 16.16 -16.98 6.96
C GLU A 126 16.04 -17.94 5.76
N GLY A 127 17.17 -18.28 5.14
CA GLY A 127 17.21 -19.09 3.92
C GLY A 127 16.87 -18.34 2.63
N PHE A 128 16.35 -17.11 2.70
CA PHE A 128 15.97 -16.27 1.56
C PHE A 128 16.79 -14.98 1.44
N LYS A 129 17.88 -14.85 2.20
CA LYS A 129 18.81 -13.72 2.11
C LYS A 129 20.27 -14.17 2.08
N LYS A 130 21.13 -13.32 1.50
CA LYS A 130 22.59 -13.42 1.60
C LYS A 130 23.18 -12.05 1.90
N GLU A 131 24.12 -12.03 2.83
CA GLU A 131 24.86 -10.85 3.25
C GLU A 131 26.23 -10.83 2.56
N TYR A 132 26.61 -9.68 2.03
CA TYR A 132 27.85 -9.52 1.28
C TYR A 132 28.73 -8.45 1.93
N PRO A 133 30.02 -8.73 2.19
CA PRO A 133 30.94 -7.74 2.76
C PRO A 133 31.17 -6.58 1.79
N ALA A 134 31.61 -5.43 2.32
CA ALA A 134 32.19 -4.40 1.47
C ALA A 134 33.42 -4.99 0.77
N THR A 135 33.48 -4.95 -0.56
CA THR A 135 34.77 -5.01 -1.24
C THR A 135 35.48 -3.70 -0.89
N GLU A 136 36.59 -3.79 -0.16
CA GLU A 136 37.40 -2.63 0.23
C GLU A 136 37.67 -1.74 -0.98
N GLN A 137 37.16 -0.51 -0.96
CA GLN A 137 37.81 0.57 -1.69
C GLN A 137 38.69 1.30 -0.69
N PRO A 138 39.99 1.54 -0.97
CA PRO A 138 40.82 2.34 -0.11
C PRO A 138 40.25 3.75 -0.06
N GLY A 139 39.61 4.09 1.06
CA GLY A 139 39.21 5.46 1.37
C GLY A 139 40.47 6.30 1.47
N ILE A 140 40.48 7.42 0.74
CA ILE A 140 41.56 8.41 0.82
C ILE A 140 41.51 9.01 2.24
N GLY A 141 42.50 8.67 3.07
CA GLY A 141 42.88 9.41 4.26
C GLY A 141 42.12 9.09 5.55
N PHE A 142 42.90 8.66 6.55
CA PHE A 142 42.60 8.50 7.98
C PHE A 142 41.95 7.18 8.43
N GLY A 143 42.83 6.22 8.77
CA GLY A 143 42.55 5.15 9.73
C GLY A 143 41.84 3.94 9.12
N ILE A 144 42.57 2.83 9.00
CA ILE A 144 41.98 1.52 8.72
C ILE A 144 41.12 1.15 9.93
N THR A 145 39.82 1.32 9.80
CA THR A 145 38.85 0.76 10.74
C THR A 145 38.38 -0.57 10.15
N ASN A 146 38.80 -1.68 10.76
CA ASN A 146 38.34 -3.02 10.40
C ASN A 146 36.85 -3.15 10.77
N TRP A 147 35.95 -2.85 9.82
CA TRP A 147 34.51 -3.02 10.01
C TRP A 147 34.04 -4.37 9.45
N THR A 148 33.34 -5.15 10.27
CA THR A 148 32.88 -6.54 10.00
C THR A 148 31.36 -6.64 9.72
N LYS A 149 30.71 -5.59 9.21
CA LYS A 149 29.28 -5.64 8.80
C LYS A 149 29.16 -5.78 7.28
N PRO A 150 28.14 -6.49 6.75
CA PRO A 150 27.92 -6.54 5.31
C PRO A 150 27.71 -5.14 4.74
N ALA A 151 28.16 -4.88 3.51
CA ALA A 151 27.88 -3.65 2.79
C ALA A 151 26.51 -3.67 2.13
N HIS A 152 26.03 -4.85 1.75
CA HIS A 152 24.69 -5.00 1.19
C HIS A 152 24.11 -6.38 1.53
N THR A 153 22.79 -6.44 1.64
CA THR A 153 22.01 -7.67 1.86
C THR A 153 21.09 -7.87 0.66
N LYS A 154 21.18 -9.05 0.02
CA LYS A 154 20.33 -9.43 -1.12
C LYS A 154 19.29 -10.45 -0.68
N TYR A 155 18.07 -10.31 -1.18
CA TYR A 155 16.92 -11.17 -0.90
C TYR A 155 16.49 -11.94 -2.14
N TYR A 156 15.99 -13.16 -1.95
CA TYR A 156 15.74 -14.16 -3.01
C TYR A 156 14.34 -14.78 -2.88
N TYR A 157 13.30 -14.01 -3.19
CA TYR A 157 11.88 -14.41 -3.17
C TYR A 157 11.28 -14.64 -4.57
N GLY A 158 12.09 -14.51 -5.62
CA GLY A 158 11.66 -14.68 -7.00
C GLY A 158 12.59 -13.93 -7.95
N ASN A 159 12.31 -14.04 -9.24
CA ASN A 159 13.10 -13.38 -10.26
C ASN A 159 12.30 -12.29 -10.99
N GLY A 160 12.95 -11.17 -11.30
CA GLY A 160 12.47 -10.23 -12.30
C GLY A 160 12.56 -10.87 -13.69
N VAL A 161 11.49 -10.77 -14.48
CA VAL A 161 11.46 -11.34 -15.85
C VAL A 161 12.45 -10.62 -16.78
N LEU A 162 12.79 -9.37 -16.46
CA LEU A 162 13.71 -8.53 -17.22
C LEU A 162 15.11 -8.42 -16.58
N GLU A 163 15.32 -9.07 -15.42
CA GLU A 163 16.57 -8.95 -14.66
C GLU A 163 17.43 -10.21 -14.80
N GLU A 164 18.72 -10.02 -15.08
CA GLU A 164 19.70 -11.11 -15.02
C GLU A 164 20.01 -11.44 -13.56
N GLY A 165 19.54 -12.59 -13.08
CA GLY A 165 19.86 -13.09 -11.76
C GLY A 165 18.68 -13.79 -11.09
N ASN A 166 18.73 -13.89 -9.78
CA ASN A 166 17.64 -14.39 -8.94
C ASN A 166 17.40 -13.49 -7.72
N ILE A 167 17.93 -12.26 -7.78
CA ILE A 167 17.81 -11.28 -6.70
C ILE A 167 16.45 -10.62 -6.85
N THR A 168 15.71 -10.56 -5.74
CA THR A 168 14.41 -9.88 -5.68
C THR A 168 14.52 -8.47 -5.14
N TYR A 169 15.42 -8.25 -4.18
CA TYR A 169 15.64 -6.96 -3.56
C TYR A 169 17.05 -6.89 -3.01
N GLU A 170 17.65 -5.71 -3.07
CA GLU A 170 18.96 -5.42 -2.49
C GLU A 170 18.86 -4.21 -1.59
N TYR A 171 19.32 -4.35 -0.35
CA TYR A 171 19.38 -3.27 0.62
C TYR A 171 20.84 -2.97 0.98
N ASN A 172 21.24 -1.72 0.80
CA ASN A 172 22.58 -1.25 1.15
C ASN A 172 22.66 -0.98 2.65
N THR A 173 23.51 -1.72 3.34
CA THR A 173 23.75 -1.62 4.78
C THR A 173 24.88 -0.66 5.12
N LYS A 174 25.59 -0.08 4.13
CA LYS A 174 26.47 1.07 4.37
C LYS A 174 25.63 2.26 4.80
N ILE A 175 25.64 2.50 6.10
CA ILE A 175 25.36 3.82 6.60
C ILE A 175 26.69 4.29 7.23
N PRO A 176 27.32 5.37 6.75
CA PRO A 176 28.57 5.91 7.31
C PRO A 176 28.46 6.04 8.83
N ASP A 177 29.58 6.03 9.54
CA ASP A 177 29.71 6.30 10.97
C ASP A 177 28.60 7.26 11.50
N PRO A 178 27.91 6.99 12.61
CA PRO A 178 26.97 7.94 13.22
C PRO A 178 27.53 9.37 13.34
N SER A 179 28.84 9.56 13.54
CA SER A 179 29.47 10.90 13.54
C SER A 179 29.43 11.62 12.18
N TRP A 180 29.26 10.87 11.09
CA TRP A 180 29.10 11.38 9.72
C TRP A 180 27.64 11.54 9.30
N LYS A 181 26.70 10.83 9.92
CA LYS A 181 25.27 10.87 9.53
C LYS A 181 24.48 12.05 10.05
N GLU A 182 24.97 12.75 11.08
CA GLU A 182 24.38 14.06 11.47
C GLU A 182 24.35 15.06 10.29
N LYS A 183 25.04 14.74 9.17
CA LYS A 183 25.11 15.54 7.94
C LYS A 183 24.42 14.90 6.72
N THR A 184 23.68 13.79 6.84
CA THR A 184 22.98 13.14 5.72
C THR A 184 21.50 12.90 6.04
N GLY A 185 20.58 13.44 5.24
CA GLY A 185 19.13 13.30 5.42
C GLY A 185 18.57 11.98 4.89
N SER A 186 18.78 10.87 5.60
CA SER A 186 18.10 9.59 5.32
C SER A 186 16.64 9.61 5.82
N SER A 187 15.75 8.90 5.13
CA SER A 187 14.44 8.54 5.68
C SER A 187 14.62 7.56 6.83
N TYR A 188 13.82 7.67 7.89
CA TYR A 188 13.93 6.76 9.04
C TYR A 188 13.47 5.36 8.70
N TYR A 189 12.36 5.25 7.96
CA TYR A 189 11.93 4.02 7.33
C TYR A 189 12.16 4.10 5.82
N THR A 190 12.49 2.97 5.20
CA THR A 190 12.43 2.80 3.74
C THR A 190 11.54 1.62 3.42
N LEU A 191 10.64 1.81 2.47
CA LEU A 191 9.80 0.77 1.90
C LEU A 191 10.29 0.45 0.48
N GLY A 192 10.76 -0.77 0.27
CA GLY A 192 10.95 -1.34 -1.06
C GLY A 192 9.72 -2.15 -1.46
N THR A 193 9.28 -2.07 -2.71
CA THR A 193 8.17 -2.88 -3.21
C THR A 193 8.55 -3.62 -4.47
N ILE A 194 8.13 -4.89 -4.58
CA ILE A 194 8.21 -5.65 -5.82
C ILE A 194 6.79 -5.97 -6.26
N TYR A 195 6.39 -5.35 -7.38
CA TYR A 195 5.04 -5.39 -7.92
C TYR A 195 4.96 -6.40 -9.08
N PRO A 196 3.90 -7.23 -9.18
CA PRO A 196 3.89 -8.39 -10.05
C PRO A 196 3.18 -8.11 -11.39
N TRP A 197 3.56 -7.08 -12.14
CA TRP A 197 2.97 -6.83 -13.47
C TRP A 197 3.46 -7.84 -14.51
N SER A 198 3.27 -9.13 -14.25
CA SER A 198 3.90 -10.26 -14.94
C SER A 198 5.44 -10.18 -15.02
N GLU A 199 6.06 -9.14 -14.44
CA GLU A 199 7.50 -8.88 -14.42
C GLU A 199 8.19 -9.53 -13.23
N PHE A 200 7.44 -10.15 -12.31
CA PHE A 200 7.98 -10.87 -11.17
C PHE A 200 7.45 -12.30 -11.14
N MET A 201 8.37 -13.26 -11.13
CA MET A 201 8.06 -14.67 -10.95
C MET A 201 8.42 -15.10 -9.52
N PRO A 202 7.43 -15.24 -8.62
CA PRO A 202 7.69 -15.65 -7.25
C PRO A 202 8.21 -17.10 -7.19
N ILE A 203 9.02 -17.38 -6.16
CA ILE A 203 9.36 -18.75 -5.76
C ILE A 203 8.09 -19.54 -5.43
N ASN A 204 8.16 -20.88 -5.57
CA ASN A 204 7.00 -21.75 -5.37
C ASN A 204 6.23 -21.50 -4.06
N PRO A 205 6.88 -21.30 -2.89
CA PRO A 205 6.17 -21.03 -1.65
C PRO A 205 5.30 -19.76 -1.65
N LEU A 206 5.63 -18.76 -2.49
CA LEU A 206 4.90 -17.50 -2.63
C LEU A 206 3.91 -17.48 -3.81
N ARG A 207 3.90 -18.55 -4.63
CA ARG A 207 3.11 -18.57 -5.85
C ARG A 207 1.62 -18.74 -5.55
N ARG A 208 0.82 -17.80 -6.04
CA ARG A 208 -0.66 -17.85 -6.06
C ARG A 208 -1.12 -17.65 -7.50
N VAL A 209 -2.14 -18.39 -7.93
CA VAL A 209 -2.73 -18.29 -9.29
C VAL A 209 -4.07 -17.57 -9.29
N ASP A 210 -4.60 -17.28 -8.11
CA ASP A 210 -5.91 -16.69 -7.86
C ASP A 210 -5.80 -15.31 -7.21
N ALA A 211 -4.62 -14.67 -7.25
CA ALA A 211 -4.36 -13.40 -6.58
C ALA A 211 -3.17 -12.65 -7.22
N ASP A 212 -3.19 -11.32 -7.12
CA ASP A 212 -2.01 -10.50 -7.39
C ASP A 212 -1.14 -10.45 -6.12
N GLY A 213 0.16 -10.76 -6.25
CA GLY A 213 1.10 -10.85 -5.13
C GLY A 213 2.04 -9.64 -5.01
N LEU A 214 2.10 -8.98 -3.87
CA LEU A 214 3.02 -7.86 -3.61
C LEU A 214 3.98 -8.23 -2.47
N LEU A 215 5.28 -7.91 -2.65
CA LEU A 215 6.26 -7.95 -1.56
C LEU A 215 6.59 -6.52 -1.10
N VAL A 216 6.64 -6.32 0.20
CA VAL A 216 7.01 -5.05 0.85
C VAL A 216 8.19 -5.30 1.78
N PHE A 217 9.31 -4.63 1.50
CA PHE A 217 10.55 -4.68 2.27
C PHE A 217 10.61 -3.44 3.16
N LEU A 218 10.67 -3.63 4.48
CA LEU A 218 10.76 -2.55 5.46
C LEU A 218 12.15 -2.52 6.07
N SER A 219 12.78 -1.34 5.98
CA SER A 219 14.07 -1.07 6.60
C SER A 219 13.95 0.07 7.59
N ALA A 220 14.13 -0.23 8.89
CA ALA A 220 14.26 0.78 9.95
C ALA A 220 15.71 1.31 9.97
N ASN A 221 16.00 2.31 9.15
CA ASN A 221 17.37 2.75 8.84
C ASN A 221 18.11 3.27 10.07
N ASP A 222 17.64 4.37 10.64
CA ASP A 222 18.29 5.11 11.72
C ASP A 222 17.32 5.29 12.90
N ILE A 223 16.67 4.17 13.28
CA ILE A 223 15.69 4.14 14.36
C ILE A 223 16.22 3.33 15.54
N TYR A 224 16.10 3.93 16.72
CA TYR A 224 16.37 3.30 18.01
C TYR A 224 15.08 3.20 18.81
N TYR A 225 14.77 2.00 19.27
CA TYR A 225 13.60 1.75 20.10
C TYR A 225 13.95 1.84 21.58
N SER A 226 13.09 2.48 22.38
CA SER A 226 13.29 2.61 23.83
C SER A 226 13.11 1.30 24.60
N ALA A 227 12.54 0.28 23.97
CA ALA A 227 12.45 -1.08 24.46
C ALA A 227 12.36 -2.06 23.27
N GLU A 228 12.51 -3.35 23.54
CA GLU A 228 12.33 -4.41 22.54
C GLU A 228 10.98 -4.31 21.83
N VAL A 229 10.98 -4.65 20.53
CA VAL A 229 9.81 -4.67 19.67
C VAL A 229 9.57 -6.08 19.17
N ASP A 230 8.51 -6.70 19.68
CA ASP A 230 8.09 -8.08 19.36
C ASP A 230 7.26 -8.18 18.07
N ASP A 231 6.98 -7.06 17.40
CA ASP A 231 6.25 -7.05 16.14
C ASP A 231 7.03 -7.82 15.06
N PRO A 232 6.43 -8.82 14.39
CA PRO A 232 7.17 -9.71 13.47
C PRO A 232 7.71 -9.02 12.22
N TRP A 233 7.26 -7.82 11.86
CA TRP A 233 7.78 -7.05 10.73
C TRP A 233 8.75 -5.96 11.20
N TYR A 234 8.49 -5.29 12.33
CA TYR A 234 9.40 -4.25 12.86
C TYR A 234 10.54 -4.76 13.75
N SER A 235 10.45 -6.02 14.22
CA SER A 235 11.34 -6.78 15.10
C SER A 235 12.67 -6.10 15.45
N ALA A 236 12.84 -5.74 16.72
CA ALA A 236 14.03 -5.08 17.23
C ALA A 236 14.38 -5.55 18.64
N HIS A 237 15.41 -6.40 18.73
CA HIS A 237 15.90 -6.99 19.98
C HIS A 237 17.42 -6.81 20.14
N ARG A 238 18.10 -6.21 19.16
CA ARG A 238 19.56 -6.03 19.22
C ARG A 238 19.89 -4.85 20.15
N PRO A 239 20.53 -5.08 21.31
CA PRO A 239 20.89 -3.99 22.21
C PRO A 239 21.91 -3.04 21.56
N TYR A 240 21.69 -1.75 21.76
CA TYR A 240 22.57 -0.67 21.36
C TYR A 240 22.82 0.26 22.55
N ALA A 241 24.05 0.29 23.02
CA ALA A 241 24.47 1.19 24.09
C ALA A 241 24.71 2.59 23.50
N TYR A 242 23.81 3.53 23.77
CA TYR A 242 23.99 4.93 23.37
C TYR A 242 24.99 5.60 24.33
N SER A 243 26.29 5.55 24.00
CA SER A 243 27.36 6.08 24.85
C SER A 243 27.46 7.61 24.88
N ASP A 244 26.63 8.33 24.11
CA ASP A 244 26.82 9.75 23.80
C ASP A 244 25.71 10.70 24.31
N MET A 245 24.82 10.21 25.19
CA MET A 245 24.04 11.14 26.01
C MET A 245 24.98 11.70 27.07
N ARG A 246 25.77 12.72 26.70
CA ARG A 246 26.26 13.67 27.70
C ARG A 246 25.01 14.16 28.44
N PRO A 247 24.92 13.97 29.76
CA PRO A 247 23.77 14.49 30.50
C PRO A 247 23.64 15.97 30.15
N GLU A 248 22.45 16.37 29.70
CA GLU A 248 22.09 17.78 29.68
C GLU A 248 22.52 18.35 31.03
N ALA A 249 23.38 19.38 30.98
CA ALA A 249 24.12 19.89 32.12
C ALA A 249 23.25 19.92 33.39
N GLY A 250 23.52 19.02 34.34
CA GLY A 250 22.95 19.05 35.69
C GLY A 250 21.94 17.95 36.07
N ARG A 251 21.68 16.93 35.25
CA ARG A 251 21.03 15.70 35.76
C ARG A 251 22.04 14.60 36.00
N ASP A 252 22.33 14.33 37.26
CA ASP A 252 23.00 13.11 37.70
C ASP A 252 22.13 11.92 37.33
N LEU A 253 22.34 11.34 36.14
CA LEU A 253 21.78 10.04 35.82
C LEU A 253 22.48 8.99 36.70
N PRO A 254 21.75 8.08 37.35
CA PRO A 254 22.36 6.99 38.11
C PRO A 254 23.39 6.27 37.22
N GLN A 255 24.61 6.10 37.72
CA GLN A 255 25.77 5.51 37.00
C GLN A 255 25.55 4.06 36.51
N ASN A 256 24.37 3.49 36.72
CA ASN A 256 23.99 2.11 36.36
C ASN A 256 22.79 2.02 35.40
N THR A 257 22.21 3.13 34.95
CA THR A 257 21.25 3.10 33.84
C THR A 257 22.03 3.13 32.53
N SER A 258 22.43 1.96 32.02
CA SER A 258 22.72 1.86 30.60
C SER A 258 21.47 2.34 29.87
N ASN A 259 21.55 3.45 29.15
CA ASN A 259 20.51 3.90 28.21
C ASN A 259 20.47 2.91 27.04
N LEU A 260 19.96 1.71 27.32
CA LEU A 260 19.91 0.59 26.41
C LEU A 260 18.76 0.84 25.44
N MET A 261 19.10 1.17 24.22
CA MET A 261 18.15 1.22 23.11
C MET A 261 18.22 -0.10 22.33
N TYR A 262 17.23 -0.35 21.49
CA TYR A 262 17.15 -1.54 20.66
C TYR A 262 17.16 -1.16 19.18
N TYR A 263 17.84 -1.97 18.39
CA TYR A 263 17.99 -1.79 16.95
C TYR A 263 17.36 -2.99 16.21
N ARG A 264 16.95 -2.77 14.97
CA ARG A 264 16.30 -3.78 14.12
C ARG A 264 17.08 -5.09 14.05
N ASP A 265 16.35 -6.19 13.98
CA ASP A 265 16.94 -7.53 13.87
C ASP A 265 17.36 -7.89 12.46
N GLU A 266 16.76 -7.26 11.46
CA GLU A 266 16.97 -7.54 10.04
C GLU A 266 17.25 -6.25 9.27
N PRO A 267 18.20 -6.23 8.31
CA PRO A 267 18.39 -5.06 7.45
C PRO A 267 17.12 -4.65 6.72
N ALA A 268 16.37 -5.61 6.17
CA ALA A 268 15.03 -5.40 5.66
C ALA A 268 14.15 -6.60 6.03
N SER A 269 13.03 -6.35 6.68
CA SER A 269 12.00 -7.36 6.95
C SER A 269 10.98 -7.37 5.81
N VAL A 270 10.34 -8.52 5.57
CA VAL A 270 9.51 -8.70 4.37
C VAL A 270 8.08 -9.03 4.74
N LEU A 271 7.13 -8.33 4.12
CA LEU A 271 5.71 -8.62 4.15
C LEU A 271 5.28 -9.09 2.76
N GLY A 272 4.53 -10.18 2.68
CA GLY A 272 3.88 -10.62 1.46
C GLY A 272 2.38 -10.40 1.53
N CYS A 273 1.78 -9.84 0.49
CA CYS A 273 0.35 -9.62 0.37
C CYS A 273 -0.21 -10.29 -0.89
N ALA A 274 -1.32 -11.00 -0.75
CA ALA A 274 -2.12 -11.54 -1.84
C ALA A 274 -3.44 -10.76 -1.94
N MET A 275 -3.72 -10.19 -3.12
CA MET A 275 -4.89 -9.36 -3.38
C MET A 275 -5.83 -10.08 -4.34
N GLN A 276 -7.10 -10.17 -3.97
CA GLN A 276 -8.13 -10.80 -4.79
C GLN A 276 -9.31 -9.87 -4.96
N GLU A 277 -9.92 -9.91 -6.13
CA GLU A 277 -11.05 -9.07 -6.50
C GLU A 277 -12.14 -9.92 -7.15
N GLN A 278 -13.38 -9.45 -7.01
CA GLN A 278 -14.55 -10.15 -7.54
C GLN A 278 -15.63 -9.13 -7.94
N LEU A 279 -16.32 -9.42 -9.04
CA LEU A 279 -17.50 -8.68 -9.49
C LEU A 279 -18.72 -9.58 -9.44
N CYS A 280 -19.86 -9.01 -9.06
CA CYS A 280 -21.11 -9.73 -8.97
C CYS A 280 -22.26 -8.97 -9.63
N ASN A 281 -23.09 -9.70 -10.38
CA ASN A 281 -24.33 -9.19 -10.93
C ASN A 281 -25.51 -9.66 -10.05
N PRO A 282 -26.11 -8.79 -9.21
CA PRO A 282 -27.17 -9.21 -8.29
C PRO A 282 -28.42 -9.79 -8.96
N ARG A 283 -28.58 -9.60 -10.28
CA ARG A 283 -29.71 -10.10 -11.07
C ARG A 283 -29.50 -11.54 -11.57
N LEU A 284 -28.32 -12.11 -11.34
CA LEU A 284 -28.01 -13.50 -11.65
C LEU A 284 -28.26 -14.43 -10.45
N PRO A 285 -28.59 -15.71 -10.71
CA PRO A 285 -28.66 -16.75 -9.69
C PRO A 285 -27.34 -16.85 -8.91
N GLU A 286 -27.41 -17.16 -7.61
CA GLU A 286 -26.26 -17.16 -6.70
C GLU A 286 -25.03 -17.89 -7.24
N LYS A 287 -25.22 -19.09 -7.83
CA LYS A 287 -24.13 -19.92 -8.37
C LYS A 287 -23.37 -19.31 -9.54
N SER A 288 -24.00 -18.42 -10.31
CA SER A 288 -23.40 -17.74 -11.46
C SER A 288 -23.35 -16.23 -11.26
N ARG A 289 -23.56 -15.77 -10.03
CA ARG A 289 -23.71 -14.37 -9.70
C ARG A 289 -22.42 -13.60 -9.87
N CYS A 290 -21.30 -14.24 -9.55
CA CYS A 290 -20.02 -13.58 -9.40
C CYS A 290 -18.96 -14.21 -10.28
N THR A 291 -17.97 -13.40 -10.66
CA THR A 291 -16.69 -13.92 -11.15
C THR A 291 -16.02 -14.77 -10.07
N PRO A 292 -15.05 -15.63 -10.41
CA PRO A 292 -14.11 -16.14 -9.42
C PRO A 292 -13.42 -14.98 -8.68
N LEU A 293 -12.97 -15.24 -7.45
CA LEU A 293 -11.98 -14.38 -6.80
C LEU A 293 -10.64 -14.59 -7.51
N SER A 294 -10.06 -13.52 -8.03
CA SER A 294 -8.81 -13.57 -8.81
C SER A 294 -8.04 -12.25 -8.70
N GLY A 295 -6.85 -12.17 -9.31
CA GLY A 295 -6.18 -10.89 -9.55
C GLY A 295 -7.04 -9.93 -10.40
N GLY A 296 -6.68 -8.65 -10.41
CA GLY A 296 -7.48 -7.59 -11.05
C GLY A 296 -7.69 -7.82 -12.55
N LEU A 297 -6.63 -8.22 -13.27
CA LEU A 297 -6.68 -8.51 -14.70
C LEU A 297 -7.53 -9.75 -15.01
N ASP A 298 -7.34 -10.84 -14.28
CA ASP A 298 -8.14 -12.06 -14.43
C ASP A 298 -9.62 -11.80 -14.14
N ARG A 299 -9.91 -10.96 -13.15
CA ARG A 299 -11.27 -10.55 -12.81
C ARG A 299 -11.91 -9.80 -13.98
N ASN A 300 -11.16 -8.93 -14.67
CA ASN A 300 -11.63 -8.23 -15.86
C ASN A 300 -11.90 -9.20 -17.03
N GLN A 301 -11.02 -10.18 -17.25
CA GLN A 301 -11.24 -11.22 -18.26
C GLN A 301 -12.50 -12.06 -17.98
N ASN A 302 -12.84 -12.25 -16.71
CA ASN A 302 -14.03 -12.99 -16.28
C ASN A 302 -15.31 -12.13 -16.26
N ALA A 303 -15.23 -10.81 -16.39
CA ALA A 303 -16.37 -9.88 -16.27
C ALA A 303 -17.50 -10.17 -17.28
N ALA A 304 -17.16 -10.61 -18.49
CA ALA A 304 -18.15 -10.97 -19.51
C ALA A 304 -19.03 -12.17 -19.13
N ARG A 305 -18.64 -12.98 -18.12
CA ARG A 305 -19.41 -14.15 -17.68
C ARG A 305 -20.63 -13.77 -16.83
N ILE A 306 -20.65 -12.55 -16.28
CA ILE A 306 -21.69 -12.09 -15.36
C ILE A 306 -22.63 -11.05 -15.99
N VAL A 307 -22.59 -10.86 -17.32
CA VAL A 307 -23.46 -9.91 -18.03
C VAL A 307 -24.52 -10.66 -18.83
N ARG A 308 -25.77 -10.17 -18.82
CA ARG A 308 -26.91 -10.83 -19.49
C ARG A 308 -27.16 -10.32 -20.90
N ASN A 309 -26.73 -9.10 -21.20
CA ASN A 309 -26.97 -8.43 -22.47
C ASN A 309 -25.92 -7.33 -22.73
N ARG A 310 -25.96 -6.76 -23.93
CA ARG A 310 -25.05 -5.68 -24.34
C ARG A 310 -25.17 -4.44 -23.45
N GLU A 311 -26.35 -4.19 -22.89
CA GLU A 311 -26.53 -3.05 -22.00
C GLU A 311 -25.74 -3.24 -20.70
N GLU A 312 -25.92 -4.36 -20.02
CA GLU A 312 -25.14 -4.69 -18.82
C GLU A 312 -23.64 -4.72 -19.09
N SER A 313 -23.21 -5.25 -20.25
CA SER A 313 -21.79 -5.26 -20.63
C SER A 313 -21.19 -3.86 -20.71
N LEU A 314 -21.91 -2.90 -21.29
CA LEU A 314 -21.44 -1.51 -21.40
C LEU A 314 -21.47 -0.79 -20.04
N ALA A 315 -22.49 -1.06 -19.21
CA ALA A 315 -22.55 -0.49 -17.87
C ALA A 315 -21.42 -1.03 -16.97
N LEU A 316 -21.09 -2.31 -17.12
CA LEU A 316 -19.97 -2.93 -16.41
C LEU A 316 -18.63 -2.36 -16.87
N ALA A 317 -18.45 -2.14 -18.18
CA ALA A 317 -17.22 -1.52 -18.69
C ALA A 317 -16.94 -0.16 -18.03
N TRP A 318 -17.95 0.70 -17.88
CA TRP A 318 -17.78 1.98 -17.18
C TRP A 318 -17.47 1.81 -15.69
N GLN A 319 -18.10 0.85 -15.02
CA GLN A 319 -17.78 0.52 -13.62
C GLN A 319 -16.36 -0.05 -13.47
N LEU A 320 -15.85 -0.78 -14.46
CA LEU A 320 -14.47 -1.25 -14.46
C LEU A 320 -13.48 -0.09 -14.54
N GLU A 321 -13.74 0.94 -15.35
CA GLU A 321 -12.90 2.14 -15.42
C GLU A 321 -12.80 2.87 -14.08
N LEU A 322 -13.93 2.97 -13.35
CA LEU A 322 -13.94 3.49 -11.99
C LEU A 322 -13.02 2.70 -11.06
N LEU A 323 -13.08 1.37 -11.11
CA LEU A 323 -12.26 0.49 -10.27
C LEU A 323 -10.78 0.53 -10.66
N LEU A 324 -10.48 0.58 -11.96
CA LEU A 324 -9.11 0.68 -12.49
C LEU A 324 -8.44 2.01 -12.14
N SER A 325 -9.21 3.07 -11.99
CA SER A 325 -8.71 4.38 -11.59
C SER A 325 -8.47 4.51 -10.08
N SER A 326 -8.87 3.51 -9.27
CA SER A 326 -8.65 3.52 -7.83
C SER A 326 -7.20 3.23 -7.46
N VAL A 327 -6.75 3.81 -6.34
CA VAL A 327 -5.37 3.68 -5.86
C VAL A 327 -5.09 2.23 -5.47
N SER A 328 -4.02 1.65 -6.01
CA SER A 328 -3.55 0.32 -5.62
C SER A 328 -2.68 0.36 -4.36
N LEU A 329 -2.44 -0.81 -3.74
CA LEU A 329 -1.50 -0.91 -2.62
C LEU A 329 -0.07 -0.52 -3.03
N ALA A 330 0.34 -0.85 -4.24
CA ALA A 330 1.67 -0.49 -4.74
C ALA A 330 1.81 1.03 -4.92
N ASP A 331 0.78 1.70 -5.44
CA ASP A 331 0.73 3.15 -5.59
C ASP A 331 0.91 3.88 -4.26
N ILE A 332 0.23 3.41 -3.20
CA ILE A 332 0.36 3.93 -1.84
C ILE A 332 1.81 3.85 -1.39
N LEU A 333 2.40 2.66 -1.46
CA LEU A 333 3.73 2.41 -0.93
C LEU A 333 4.83 3.14 -1.70
N GLN A 334 4.75 3.16 -3.03
CA GLN A 334 5.76 3.82 -3.88
C GLN A 334 5.67 5.35 -3.84
N THR A 335 4.48 5.91 -3.61
CA THR A 335 4.27 7.37 -3.65
C THR A 335 4.34 8.01 -2.27
N LEU A 336 3.75 7.37 -1.25
CA LEU A 336 3.72 7.91 0.11
C LEU A 336 4.91 7.42 0.94
N GLY A 337 5.51 6.26 0.62
CA GLY A 337 6.63 5.74 1.37
C GLY A 337 6.30 5.54 2.85
N ASP A 338 7.16 6.02 3.74
CA ASP A 338 7.01 5.91 5.19
C ASP A 338 5.84 6.74 5.77
N ASP A 339 5.41 7.82 5.09
CA ASP A 339 4.18 8.56 5.45
C ASP A 339 2.91 7.66 5.40
N SER A 340 2.99 6.54 4.68
CA SER A 340 1.90 5.56 4.60
C SER A 340 1.76 4.69 5.85
N LEU A 341 2.74 4.71 6.76
CA LEU A 341 2.73 3.89 7.98
C LEU A 341 2.03 4.64 9.13
N THR A 342 1.42 3.92 10.06
CA THR A 342 0.99 4.46 11.35
C THR A 342 2.14 4.48 12.37
N SER A 343 3.14 3.62 12.19
CA SER A 343 4.30 3.53 13.10
C SER A 343 5.03 4.87 13.24
N VAL A 344 5.12 5.66 12.16
CA VAL A 344 5.79 6.99 12.14
C VAL A 344 5.17 8.01 13.09
N TYR A 345 3.94 7.81 13.57
CA TYR A 345 3.27 8.75 14.49
C TYR A 345 3.93 8.86 15.85
N SER A 346 4.67 7.83 16.24
CA SER A 346 5.42 7.79 17.49
C SER A 346 6.91 8.10 17.31
N LEU A 347 7.37 8.22 16.06
CA LEU A 347 8.77 8.41 15.72
C LEU A 347 9.15 9.88 15.90
N PHE A 348 10.22 10.12 16.65
CA PHE A 348 10.74 11.45 16.88
C PHE A 348 12.27 11.45 16.80
N ARG A 349 12.81 12.13 15.78
CA ARG A 349 14.26 12.30 15.57
C ARG A 349 15.05 10.98 15.62
N GLY A 350 14.50 9.91 15.01
CA GLY A 350 15.15 8.59 14.98
C GLY A 350 15.07 7.81 16.28
N THR A 351 14.33 8.32 17.27
CA THR A 351 13.97 7.58 18.49
C THR A 351 12.50 7.24 18.43
N GLN A 352 12.16 6.01 18.81
CA GLN A 352 10.80 5.54 18.81
C GLN A 352 10.51 4.77 20.11
N PRO A 353 9.32 4.92 20.72
CA PRO A 353 8.94 4.05 21.81
C PRO A 353 8.73 2.60 21.32
N ARG A 354 8.52 1.68 22.27
CA ARG A 354 8.04 0.33 21.96
C ARG A 354 6.81 0.41 21.04
N LEU A 355 6.89 -0.25 19.89
CA LEU A 355 5.74 -0.46 19.02
C LEU A 355 4.86 -1.60 19.56
N PRO A 356 3.53 -1.54 19.37
CA PRO A 356 2.65 -2.68 19.62
C PRO A 356 3.10 -3.91 18.83
N SER A 357 2.85 -5.12 19.36
CA SER A 357 3.22 -6.38 18.70
C SER A 357 2.47 -6.65 17.38
N ASN A 358 1.45 -5.85 17.09
CA ASN A 358 0.63 -5.91 15.87
C ASN A 358 0.70 -4.61 15.04
N GLN A 359 1.74 -3.80 15.23
CA GLN A 359 1.94 -2.56 14.48
C GLN A 359 1.87 -2.77 12.96
N TRP A 360 2.44 -3.86 12.45
CA TRP A 360 2.36 -4.19 11.02
C TRP A 360 0.92 -4.38 10.52
N GLN A 361 0.03 -4.94 11.36
CA GLN A 361 -1.39 -5.12 11.01
C GLN A 361 -2.10 -3.77 10.91
N LEU A 362 -1.78 -2.85 11.83
CA LEU A 362 -2.33 -1.48 11.83
C LEU A 362 -1.90 -0.71 10.57
N ASP A 363 -0.66 -0.93 10.10
CA ASP A 363 -0.18 -0.34 8.84
C ASP A 363 -0.91 -0.92 7.62
N VAL A 364 -1.15 -2.22 7.58
CA VAL A 364 -1.93 -2.86 6.50
C VAL A 364 -3.40 -2.38 6.50
N GLU A 365 -4.02 -2.23 7.67
CA GLU A 365 -5.36 -1.66 7.82
C GLU A 365 -5.43 -0.20 7.34
N ARG A 366 -4.40 0.59 7.63
CA ARG A 366 -4.28 1.94 7.12
C ARG A 366 -4.21 1.93 5.60
N TRP A 367 -3.33 1.13 4.99
CA TRP A 367 -3.25 1.06 3.52
C TRP A 367 -4.58 0.65 2.89
N HIS A 368 -5.29 -0.31 3.51
CA HIS A 368 -6.62 -0.69 3.07
C HIS A 368 -7.63 0.46 3.19
N SER A 369 -7.62 1.20 4.28
CA SER A 369 -8.46 2.38 4.46
C SER A 369 -8.20 3.45 3.39
N ILE A 370 -6.94 3.64 2.99
CA ILE A 370 -6.57 4.55 1.88
C ILE A 370 -7.16 4.05 0.55
N MET A 371 -7.06 2.74 0.26
CA MET A 371 -7.68 2.15 -0.94
C MET A 371 -9.21 2.34 -0.95
N LEU A 372 -9.87 2.15 0.20
CA LEU A 372 -11.31 2.33 0.33
C LEU A 372 -11.73 3.80 0.16
N ALA A 373 -11.00 4.74 0.78
CA ALA A 373 -11.21 6.16 0.57
C ALA A 373 -11.05 6.54 -0.91
N SER A 374 -10.07 5.95 -1.60
CA SER A 374 -9.87 6.15 -3.04
C SER A 374 -11.05 5.63 -3.87
N LEU A 375 -11.60 4.46 -3.58
CA LEU A 375 -12.76 3.94 -4.31
C LEU A 375 -13.96 4.89 -4.26
N GLN A 376 -14.21 5.50 -3.10
CA GLN A 376 -15.25 6.52 -2.95
C GLN A 376 -14.88 7.82 -3.69
N GLY A 377 -13.64 8.25 -3.54
CA GLY A 377 -13.13 9.47 -4.16
C GLY A 377 -13.15 9.42 -5.68
N GLN A 378 -12.89 8.27 -6.31
CA GLN A 378 -12.91 8.15 -7.77
C GLN A 378 -14.33 8.24 -8.34
N ALA A 379 -15.34 7.77 -7.61
CA ALA A 379 -16.73 7.94 -8.04
C ALA A 379 -17.12 9.41 -8.11
N VAL A 380 -16.65 10.22 -7.15
CA VAL A 380 -16.81 11.68 -7.16
C VAL A 380 -15.96 12.33 -8.26
N ALA A 381 -14.70 11.94 -8.40
CA ALA A 381 -13.78 12.53 -9.37
C ALA A 381 -14.23 12.34 -10.83
N ILE A 382 -14.81 11.18 -11.17
CA ILE A 382 -15.39 10.93 -12.50
C ILE A 382 -16.60 11.83 -12.75
N ALA A 383 -17.40 12.08 -11.70
CA ALA A 383 -18.57 12.95 -11.81
C ALA A 383 -18.17 14.42 -11.97
N GLU A 384 -17.16 14.89 -11.23
CA GLU A 384 -16.72 16.29 -11.25
C GLU A 384 -15.70 16.61 -12.36
N GLY A 385 -15.01 15.60 -12.88
CA GLY A 385 -13.88 15.74 -13.78
C GLY A 385 -12.60 16.18 -13.05
N PRO A 386 -11.42 16.07 -13.69
CA PRO A 386 -10.17 16.49 -13.06
C PRO A 386 -10.15 18.00 -12.82
N VAL A 387 -9.65 18.40 -11.65
CA VAL A 387 -9.40 19.81 -11.30
C VAL A 387 -8.21 20.39 -12.06
N GLU A 388 -7.26 19.54 -12.44
CA GLU A 388 -6.03 19.93 -13.14
C GLU A 388 -6.32 20.32 -14.59
N PRO A 389 -6.08 21.58 -15.01
CA PRO A 389 -6.43 22.05 -16.35
C PRO A 389 -5.83 21.23 -17.50
N GLY A 390 -4.60 20.74 -17.31
CA GLY A 390 -3.93 19.88 -18.29
C GLY A 390 -4.65 18.56 -18.51
N LEU A 391 -5.06 17.88 -17.44
CA LEU A 391 -5.85 16.63 -17.53
C LEU A 391 -7.27 16.87 -18.01
N ARG A 392 -7.81 18.05 -17.71
CA ARG A 392 -9.13 18.48 -18.14
C ARG A 392 -9.21 18.70 -19.65
N ALA A 393 -8.13 19.18 -20.27
CA ALA A 393 -8.05 19.30 -21.72
C ALA A 393 -8.11 17.93 -22.42
N GLU A 394 -7.63 16.88 -21.75
CA GLU A 394 -7.63 15.49 -22.22
C GLU A 394 -8.91 14.71 -21.87
N MET A 395 -9.86 15.36 -21.20
CA MET A 395 -11.05 14.70 -20.72
C MET A 395 -12.01 14.38 -21.87
N GLN A 396 -12.38 13.11 -21.97
CA GLN A 396 -13.33 12.66 -22.96
C GLN A 396 -14.76 12.87 -22.47
N LYS A 397 -15.43 13.86 -23.06
CA LYS A 397 -16.85 14.11 -22.80
C LYS A 397 -17.72 12.95 -23.30
N PRO A 398 -18.89 12.73 -22.68
CA PRO A 398 -19.90 11.79 -23.13
C PRO A 398 -20.18 11.89 -24.62
N ARG A 399 -19.88 10.82 -25.36
CA ARG A 399 -20.01 10.74 -26.82
C ARG A 399 -21.41 10.37 -27.27
N ASN A 400 -22.19 9.73 -26.40
CA ASN A 400 -23.52 9.21 -26.74
C ASN A 400 -24.58 9.56 -25.67
N LYS A 401 -25.86 9.31 -25.97
CA LYS A 401 -26.98 9.59 -25.05
C LYS A 401 -26.81 8.87 -23.70
N ARG A 402 -26.21 7.68 -23.72
CA ARG A 402 -26.11 6.81 -22.56
C ARG A 402 -25.01 7.24 -21.59
N GLU A 403 -23.84 7.61 -22.09
CA GLU A 403 -22.81 8.23 -21.26
C GLU A 403 -23.34 9.51 -20.61
N ARG A 404 -24.17 10.28 -21.34
CA ARG A 404 -24.87 11.45 -20.78
C ARG A 404 -25.91 11.11 -19.71
N GLU A 405 -26.48 9.91 -19.74
CA GLU A 405 -27.39 9.43 -18.68
C GLU A 405 -26.63 9.06 -17.40
N LEU A 406 -25.34 8.68 -17.49
CA LEU A 406 -24.49 8.48 -16.32
C LEU A 406 -24.09 9.80 -15.64
N CYS A 407 -24.19 10.92 -16.36
CA CYS A 407 -23.92 12.27 -15.83
C CYS A 407 -25.09 12.87 -15.05
N ARG A 408 -26.27 12.22 -15.00
CA ARG A 408 -27.55 12.86 -14.64
C ARG A 408 -28.19 12.42 -13.34
#